data_AF-A0A257RZW4-F1
#
_entry.id   AF-A0A257RZW4-F1
#
_cell.length_a   1.000
_cell.length_b   1.000
_cell.length_c   1.000
_cell.angle_alpha   90.00
_cell.angle_beta   90.00
_cell.angle_gamma   90.00
#
_symmetry.space_group_name_H-M   'P 1'
#
loop_
_entity.id
_entity.type
_entity.pdbx_description
1 polymer ?
#
loop_
_entity_poly.entity_id
_entity_poly.type
_entity_poly.pdbx_seq_one_letter_code
_entity_poly.pdbx_strand_id
1 'polypeptide(L)'
;MDHLDTMTPAQYRARYEALQAGARAKAGAMPDFDVKPAIGAGDVIAREVIPPGWYVALRLRRGEALHVENQHGTPGASVFLWNADDVSERFNAGDTAKLQWTTLIGGGRVLFSDMGRVMAAVIADSGAGHDPILGP
;
A
#
# COMPACT_ATOMS: atom_id res chain seq x y z
N MET A 1 8.10 30.28 -18.10
CA MET A 1 8.64 29.02 -17.55
C MET A 1 9.81 29.46 -16.68
N ASP A 2 9.65 29.42 -15.34
CA ASP A 2 10.73 29.86 -14.45
C ASP A 2 11.95 28.98 -14.68
N HIS A 3 13.09 29.61 -15.00
CA HIS A 3 14.32 28.91 -15.32
C HIS A 3 14.88 28.32 -14.02
N LEU A 4 14.54 27.06 -13.74
CA LEU A 4 14.87 26.37 -12.50
C LEU A 4 16.38 26.33 -12.26
N ASP A 5 17.22 26.44 -13.29
CA ASP A 5 18.67 26.32 -13.19
C ASP A 5 19.40 27.59 -12.74
N THR A 6 18.72 28.72 -12.56
CA THR A 6 19.35 30.01 -12.20
C THR A 6 18.98 30.50 -10.81
N MET A 7 18.30 29.69 -10.00
CA MET A 7 17.88 30.08 -8.66
C MET A 7 19.02 29.97 -7.65
N THR A 8 19.08 30.91 -6.73
CA THR A 8 19.95 30.81 -5.54
C THR A 8 19.42 29.74 -4.57
N PRO A 9 20.26 29.18 -3.67
CA PRO A 9 19.81 28.24 -2.64
C PRO A 9 18.63 28.74 -1.79
N ALA A 10 18.59 30.04 -1.47
CA ALA A 10 17.49 30.64 -0.71
C ALA A 10 16.18 30.64 -1.50
N GLN A 11 16.23 30.93 -2.81
CA GLN A 11 15.06 30.90 -3.68
C GLN A 11 14.53 29.47 -3.87
N TYR A 12 15.40 28.46 -3.98
CA TYR A 12 14.97 27.07 -4.00
C TYR A 12 14.26 26.66 -2.71
N ARG A 13 14.79 27.07 -1.55
CA ARG A 13 14.16 26.81 -0.25
C ARG A 13 12.77 27.45 -0.17
N ALA A 14 12.65 28.73 -0.51
CA ALA A 14 11.37 29.44 -0.50
C ALA A 14 10.33 28.78 -1.43
N ARG A 15 10.76 28.33 -2.61
CA ARG A 15 9.91 27.57 -3.54
C ARG A 15 9.48 26.23 -2.95
N TYR A 16 10.41 25.47 -2.36
CA TYR A 16 10.09 24.20 -1.70
C TYR A 16 9.08 24.38 -0.57
N GLU A 17 9.27 25.39 0.28
CA GLU A 17 8.36 25.71 1.38
C GLU A 17 6.98 26.12 0.86
N ALA A 18 6.90 26.93 -0.20
CA ALA A 18 5.63 27.29 -0.84
C ALA A 18 4.91 26.07 -1.43
N LEU A 19 5.64 25.15 -2.08
CA LEU A 19 5.09 23.89 -2.59
C LEU A 19 4.61 22.99 -1.45
N GLN A 20 5.39 22.88 -0.38
CA GLN A 20 5.01 22.10 0.81
C GLN A 20 3.77 22.68 1.49
N ALA A 21 3.70 24.00 1.65
CA ALA A 21 2.54 24.68 2.21
C ALA A 21 1.28 24.47 1.35
N GLY A 22 1.41 24.60 0.02
CA GLY A 22 0.32 24.35 -0.92
C GLY A 22 -0.14 22.88 -0.90
N ALA A 23 0.78 21.93 -0.78
CA ALA A 23 0.45 20.51 -0.63
C ALA A 23 -0.28 20.23 0.69
N ARG A 24 0.20 20.78 1.82
CA ARG A 24 -0.44 20.66 3.13
C ARG A 24 -1.83 21.28 3.16
N ALA A 25 -2.02 22.44 2.53
CA ALA A 25 -3.33 23.10 2.45
C ALA A 25 -4.35 22.31 1.62
N LYS A 26 -3.89 21.51 0.66
CA LYS A 26 -4.72 20.61 -0.16
C LYS A 26 -4.88 19.22 0.44
N ALA A 27 -4.08 18.86 1.44
CA ALA A 27 -4.15 17.56 2.08
C ALA A 27 -5.47 17.48 2.87
N GLY A 28 -6.36 16.61 2.41
CA GLY A 28 -7.55 16.25 3.17
C GLY A 28 -7.19 15.44 4.42
N ALA A 29 -8.13 15.32 5.35
CA ALA A 29 -8.02 14.34 6.41
C ALA A 29 -7.87 12.95 5.79
N MET A 30 -6.85 12.20 6.18
CA MET A 30 -6.78 10.79 5.85
C MET A 30 -7.87 10.05 6.61
N PRO A 31 -8.48 9.01 6.01
CA PRO A 31 -9.41 8.16 6.74
C PRO A 31 -8.68 7.46 7.90
N ASP A 32 -9.43 7.05 8.90
CA ASP A 32 -8.94 6.15 9.93
C ASP A 32 -8.78 4.76 9.31
N PHE A 33 -7.53 4.30 9.20
CA PHE A 33 -7.22 3.00 8.62
C PHE A 33 -7.16 1.89 9.68
N ASP A 34 -7.31 2.20 10.97
CA ASP A 34 -7.36 1.18 12.02
C ASP A 34 -8.76 0.52 12.09
N VAL A 35 -9.75 1.14 11.42
CA VAL A 35 -11.12 0.67 11.36
C VAL A 35 -11.36 -0.08 10.06
N LYS A 36 -11.66 -1.38 10.17
CA LYS A 36 -12.12 -2.18 9.03
C LYS A 36 -13.44 -1.62 8.47
N PRO A 37 -13.54 -1.38 7.15
CA PRO A 37 -14.80 -1.03 6.51
C PRO A 37 -15.86 -2.11 6.72
N ALA A 38 -17.13 -1.71 6.80
CA ALA A 38 -18.23 -2.65 6.78
C ALA A 38 -18.25 -3.38 5.42
N ILE A 39 -18.31 -4.71 5.45
CA ILE A 39 -18.42 -5.56 4.26
C ILE A 39 -19.84 -6.12 4.26
N GLY A 40 -20.71 -5.60 3.39
CA GLY A 40 -22.08 -6.10 3.27
C GLY A 40 -22.10 -7.50 2.66
N ALA A 41 -23.10 -8.30 2.99
CA ALA A 41 -23.22 -9.66 2.46
C ALA A 41 -23.28 -9.69 0.91
N GLY A 42 -23.85 -8.66 0.29
CA GLY A 42 -23.91 -8.51 -1.17
C GLY A 42 -22.59 -8.07 -1.82
N ASP A 43 -21.62 -7.61 -1.04
CA ASP A 43 -20.31 -7.15 -1.52
C ASP A 43 -19.26 -8.27 -1.53
N VAL A 44 -19.58 -9.42 -0.91
CA VAL A 44 -18.69 -10.58 -0.84
C VAL A 44 -18.70 -11.33 -2.17
N ILE A 45 -17.60 -11.21 -2.91
CA ILE A 45 -17.39 -11.92 -4.18
C ILE A 45 -17.08 -13.40 -3.93
N ALA A 46 -16.20 -13.70 -2.97
CA ALA A 46 -15.82 -15.05 -2.58
C ALA A 46 -15.30 -15.08 -1.13
N ARG A 47 -15.36 -16.25 -0.49
CA ARG A 47 -14.82 -16.49 0.85
C ARG A 47 -14.21 -17.89 0.91
N GLU A 48 -13.00 -17.99 1.45
CA GLU A 48 -12.28 -19.25 1.62
C GLU A 48 -11.54 -19.28 2.95
N VAL A 49 -11.33 -20.48 3.50
CA VAL A 49 -10.49 -20.73 4.68
C VAL A 49 -9.30 -21.56 4.23
N ILE A 50 -8.09 -21.02 4.39
CA ILE A 50 -6.86 -21.68 3.95
C ILE A 50 -6.30 -22.53 5.09
N PRO A 51 -6.12 -23.86 4.89
CA PRO A 51 -5.50 -24.72 5.90
C PRO A 51 -4.03 -24.35 6.17
N PRO A 52 -3.48 -24.72 7.34
CA PRO A 52 -2.05 -24.57 7.61
C PRO A 52 -1.19 -25.27 6.54
N GLY A 53 -0.15 -24.60 6.07
CA GLY A 53 0.77 -25.15 5.06
C GLY A 53 0.23 -25.13 3.62
N TRP A 54 -0.95 -24.56 3.39
CA TRP A 54 -1.55 -24.39 2.06
C TRP A 54 -1.46 -22.96 1.55
N TYR A 55 -1.76 -22.79 0.28
CA TYR A 55 -1.83 -21.50 -0.40
C TYR A 55 -3.05 -21.44 -1.33
N VAL A 56 -3.44 -20.22 -1.70
CA VAL A 56 -4.44 -19.95 -2.72
C VAL A 56 -3.91 -18.88 -3.67
N ALA A 57 -4.30 -18.96 -4.95
CA ALA A 57 -4.07 -17.91 -5.93
C ALA A 57 -5.42 -17.29 -6.30
N LEU A 58 -5.47 -15.96 -6.29
CA LEU A 58 -6.68 -15.17 -6.51
C LEU A 58 -6.37 -14.11 -7.57
N ARG A 59 -7.34 -13.80 -8.43
CA ARG A 59 -7.26 -12.64 -9.35
C ARG A 59 -8.15 -11.52 -8.82
N LEU A 60 -7.54 -10.43 -8.37
CA LEU A 60 -8.25 -9.23 -7.93
C LEU A 60 -8.36 -8.24 -9.09
N ARG A 61 -9.57 -7.77 -9.36
CA ARG A 61 -9.82 -6.69 -10.33
C ARG A 61 -9.60 -5.34 -9.66
N ARG A 62 -9.33 -4.31 -10.46
CA ARG A 62 -9.23 -2.94 -9.96
C ARG A 62 -10.53 -2.54 -9.26
N GLY A 63 -10.43 -2.08 -8.03
CA GLY A 63 -11.56 -1.68 -7.19
C GLY A 63 -12.09 -2.78 -6.28
N GLU A 64 -11.63 -4.03 -6.44
CA GLU A 64 -11.89 -5.11 -5.48
C GLU A 64 -10.90 -5.04 -4.31
N ALA A 65 -11.31 -5.58 -3.16
CA ALA A 65 -10.51 -5.65 -1.95
C ALA A 65 -10.38 -7.10 -1.46
N LEU A 66 -9.22 -7.42 -0.91
CA LEU A 66 -8.97 -8.68 -0.20
C LEU A 66 -8.98 -8.41 1.30
N HIS A 67 -9.83 -9.12 2.04
CA HIS A 67 -9.83 -9.12 3.49
C HIS A 67 -9.23 -10.43 4.02
N VAL A 68 -8.11 -10.31 4.72
CA VAL A 68 -7.43 -11.45 5.35
C VAL A 68 -7.76 -11.44 6.84
N GLU A 69 -8.35 -12.53 7.33
CA GLU A 69 -8.78 -12.67 8.73
C GLU A 69 -7.93 -13.73 9.44
N ASN A 70 -7.16 -13.34 10.46
CA ASN A 70 -6.38 -14.25 11.28
C ASN A 70 -7.10 -14.57 12.59
N GLN A 71 -8.13 -15.42 12.52
CA GLN A 71 -9.04 -15.72 13.63
C GLN A 71 -8.36 -16.38 14.84
N HIS A 72 -7.24 -17.06 14.63
CA HIS A 72 -6.55 -17.85 15.65
C HIS A 72 -5.26 -17.21 16.14
N GLY A 73 -4.94 -15.98 15.69
CA GLY A 73 -3.70 -15.29 16.08
C GLY A 73 -2.44 -16.06 15.68
N THR A 74 -2.43 -16.68 14.51
CA THR A 74 -1.25 -17.38 13.97
C THR A 74 -0.15 -16.39 13.61
N PRO A 75 1.09 -16.84 13.29
CA PRO A 75 2.15 -15.95 12.80
C PRO A 75 1.79 -15.15 11.53
N GLY A 76 0.69 -15.47 10.86
CA GLY A 76 0.20 -14.77 9.67
C GLY A 76 0.35 -15.60 8.40
N ALA A 77 0.34 -14.92 7.26
CA ALA A 77 0.52 -15.50 5.93
C ALA A 77 1.43 -14.61 5.09
N SER A 78 2.18 -15.22 4.17
CA SER A 78 2.90 -14.48 3.14
C SER A 78 1.97 -14.13 1.99
N VAL A 79 2.08 -12.91 1.47
CA VAL A 79 1.31 -12.43 0.33
C VAL A 79 2.25 -12.06 -0.80
N PHE A 80 1.96 -12.54 -1.99
CA PHE A 80 2.67 -12.19 -3.21
C PHE A 80 1.68 -11.59 -4.22
N LEU A 81 2.12 -10.56 -4.96
CA LEU A 81 1.28 -9.86 -5.93
C LEU A 81 1.99 -9.80 -7.27
N TRP A 82 1.23 -10.07 -8.33
CA TRP A 82 1.64 -9.91 -9.73
C TRP A 82 0.58 -9.12 -10.48
N ASN A 83 1.00 -8.42 -11.52
CA ASN A 83 0.04 -7.87 -12.48
C ASN A 83 -0.63 -9.06 -13.23
N ALA A 84 -1.95 -9.09 -13.22
CA ALA A 84 -2.73 -10.21 -13.75
C ALA A 84 -2.71 -10.30 -15.28
N ASP A 85 -2.29 -9.23 -15.97
CA ASP A 85 -2.15 -9.17 -17.43
C ASP A 85 -0.68 -9.25 -17.88
N ASP A 86 0.27 -9.13 -16.95
CA ASP A 86 1.71 -9.25 -17.19
C ASP A 86 2.43 -9.74 -15.92
N VAL A 87 2.68 -11.05 -15.83
CA VAL A 87 3.32 -11.66 -14.66
C VAL A 87 4.81 -11.33 -14.52
N SER A 88 5.40 -10.59 -15.47
CA SER A 88 6.75 -10.06 -15.28
C SER A 88 6.78 -8.88 -14.31
N GLU A 89 5.67 -8.16 -14.15
CA GLU A 89 5.50 -7.09 -13.16
C GLU A 89 4.98 -7.66 -11.84
N ARG A 90 5.72 -7.43 -10.75
CA ARG A 90 5.44 -8.03 -9.43
C ARG A 90 5.73 -7.08 -8.29
N PHE A 91 5.20 -7.40 -7.12
CA PHE A 91 5.45 -6.66 -5.89
C PHE A 91 6.95 -6.45 -5.63
N ASN A 92 7.29 -5.22 -5.27
CA ASN A 92 8.63 -4.81 -4.87
C ASN A 92 8.61 -4.25 -3.45
N ALA A 93 9.13 -5.05 -2.51
CA ALA A 93 9.31 -4.67 -1.12
C ALA A 93 10.26 -3.48 -0.95
N GLY A 94 11.34 -3.42 -1.73
CA GLY A 94 12.35 -2.37 -1.66
C GLY A 94 11.77 -1.00 -2.00
N ASP A 95 11.04 -0.89 -3.11
CA ASP A 95 10.38 0.37 -3.49
C ASP A 95 9.23 0.71 -2.53
N THR A 96 8.50 -0.31 -2.06
CA THR A 96 7.45 -0.13 -1.05
C THR A 96 7.98 0.50 0.22
N ALA A 97 9.12 0.03 0.73
CA ALA A 97 9.73 0.60 1.92
C ALA A 97 10.42 1.95 1.64
N LYS A 98 11.21 2.03 0.56
CA LYS A 98 12.04 3.20 0.22
C LYS A 98 11.21 4.45 -0.06
N LEU A 99 10.13 4.31 -0.83
CA LEU A 99 9.33 5.46 -1.26
C LEU A 99 8.43 6.01 -0.15
N GLN A 100 8.11 5.17 0.84
CA GLN A 100 7.25 5.54 1.97
C GLN A 100 8.04 5.77 3.27
N TRP A 101 9.37 5.57 3.24
CA TRP A 101 10.27 5.67 4.39
C TRP A 101 9.80 4.87 5.62
N THR A 102 9.24 3.69 5.40
CA THR A 102 8.80 2.80 6.48
C THR A 102 9.07 1.35 6.13
N THR A 103 9.45 0.57 7.13
CA THR A 103 9.52 -0.90 7.04
C THR A 103 8.34 -1.57 7.71
N LEU A 104 7.42 -0.79 8.30
CA LEU A 104 6.18 -1.27 8.88
C LEU A 104 5.03 -0.85 7.96
N ILE A 105 4.40 -1.83 7.32
CA ILE A 105 3.30 -1.61 6.39
C ILE A 105 1.99 -1.79 7.15
N GLY A 106 1.28 -0.70 7.40
CA GLY A 106 -0.05 -0.70 7.99
C GLY A 106 -1.03 0.11 7.14
N GLY A 107 -2.14 0.48 7.75
CA GLY A 107 -3.18 1.30 7.15
C GLY A 107 -2.67 2.55 6.39
N GLY A 108 -3.19 2.77 5.19
CA GLY A 108 -2.87 3.93 4.35
C GLY A 108 -1.57 3.84 3.57
N ARG A 109 -0.88 2.69 3.60
CA ARG A 109 0.31 2.42 2.79
C ARG A 109 -0.05 1.79 1.45
N VAL A 110 0.76 2.05 0.44
CA VAL A 110 0.63 1.47 -0.90
C VAL A 110 1.70 0.42 -1.14
N LEU A 111 1.40 -0.57 -1.96
CA LEU A 111 2.31 -1.65 -2.36
C LEU A 111 2.74 -1.39 -3.81
N PHE A 112 4.03 -1.22 -4.03
CA PHE A 112 4.60 -0.90 -5.34
C PHE A 112 5.01 -2.16 -6.10
N SER A 113 4.94 -2.11 -7.42
CA SER A 113 5.60 -3.05 -8.32
C SER A 113 7.06 -2.70 -8.54
N ASP A 114 7.82 -3.64 -9.08
CA ASP A 114 9.19 -3.45 -9.57
C ASP A 114 9.28 -2.49 -10.77
N MET A 115 8.16 -2.22 -11.44
CA MET A 115 8.03 -1.19 -12.46
C MET A 115 7.58 0.18 -11.90
N GLY A 116 7.53 0.34 -10.58
CA GLY A 116 7.24 1.60 -9.91
C GLY A 116 5.76 2.01 -9.91
N ARG A 117 4.84 1.08 -10.18
CA ARG A 117 3.39 1.33 -10.16
C ARG A 117 2.77 0.88 -8.83
N VAL A 118 1.72 1.57 -8.39
CA VAL A 118 0.94 1.10 -7.23
C VAL A 118 0.08 -0.08 -7.67
N MET A 119 0.29 -1.23 -7.03
CA MET A 119 -0.47 -2.46 -7.27
C MET A 119 -1.70 -2.55 -6.36
N ALA A 120 -1.54 -2.19 -5.09
CA ALA A 120 -2.58 -2.27 -4.07
C ALA A 120 -2.32 -1.24 -2.95
N ALA A 121 -3.28 -1.08 -2.06
CA ALA A 121 -3.15 -0.28 -0.84
C ALA A 121 -3.71 -1.05 0.35
N VAL A 122 -3.11 -0.86 1.52
CA VAL A 122 -3.68 -1.33 2.79
C VAL A 122 -4.73 -0.32 3.22
N ILE A 123 -5.99 -0.65 2.97
CA ILE A 123 -7.13 0.25 3.23
C ILE A 123 -7.72 0.09 4.63
N ALA A 124 -7.33 -0.94 5.37
CA ALA A 124 -7.53 -1.07 6.80
C ALA A 124 -6.56 -2.10 7.39
N ASP A 125 -6.12 -1.89 8.61
CA ASP A 125 -5.26 -2.81 9.38
C ASP A 125 -5.63 -2.70 10.87
N SER A 126 -6.07 -3.81 11.47
CA SER A 126 -6.35 -3.88 12.91
C SER A 126 -5.16 -4.42 13.72
N GLY A 127 -4.04 -4.71 13.06
CA GLY A 127 -2.80 -5.22 13.65
C GLY A 127 -1.80 -4.12 13.96
N ALA A 128 -0.59 -4.52 14.34
CA ALA A 128 0.52 -3.61 14.62
C ALA A 128 1.38 -3.33 13.37
N GLY A 129 0.85 -3.56 12.17
CA GLY A 129 1.57 -3.50 10.90
C GLY A 129 2.18 -4.83 10.44
N HIS A 130 2.66 -4.84 9.20
CA HIS A 130 3.16 -6.00 8.46
C HIS A 130 4.58 -5.76 7.98
N ASP A 131 5.39 -6.83 7.99
CA ASP A 131 6.76 -6.80 7.50
C ASP A 131 6.79 -7.03 5.97
N PRO A 132 7.43 -6.13 5.19
CA PRO A 132 7.68 -6.34 3.78
C PRO A 132 9.08 -6.91 3.48
N ILE A 133 9.96 -7.06 4.48
CA ILE A 133 11.40 -7.31 4.25
C ILE A 133 11.74 -8.79 4.26
N LEU A 134 11.21 -9.55 5.21
CA LEU A 134 11.50 -10.96 5.34
C LEU A 134 10.70 -11.76 4.31
N GLY A 135 11.39 -12.71 3.68
CA GLY A 135 10.75 -13.71 2.83
C GLY A 135 9.94 -14.72 3.66
N PRO A 136 9.18 -15.59 2.98
CA PRO A 136 8.50 -16.72 3.61
C PRO A 136 9.47 -17.72 4.27
#